data_AF-A0A836B875-F1
#
_entry.id   AF-A0A836B875-F1
#
_cell.length_a   1.000
_cell.length_b   1.000
_cell.length_c   1.000
_cell.angle_alpha   90.00
_cell.angle_beta   90.00
_cell.angle_gamma   90.00
#
_symmetry.space_group_name_H-M   'P 1'
#
loop_
_entity.id
_entity.type
_entity.pdbx_description
1 polymer ?
#
loop_
_entity_poly.entity_id
_entity_poly.type
_entity_poly.pdbx_seq_one_letter_code
_entity_poly.pdbx_strand_id
1 'polypeptide(L)'
;MASHDEVSTELTATQYVILAENQRKKKALAETKNQFSKVADENRVLLKQLEDTQRENYQVTEHLRRELLAKTEAIASLESDLIKLATDKDAEIAAQREAAEKDKARIRAEGEAKARELQGVIDNLQADLANVLEFKERQAEVEEALMRLKEENQVLTEKLEQQRVELDRYYFELNTRMRKEYEQRLEELKKSAEEEVDERLDASVKRILAQNRRMAEELKIHVQETEALQAEVRVLEESRARLTREVGLKTDLEAGYAQRGARQAVALKEAQSRITALENSLQQVVSDFDRERQANAKATAAALADVQAESEALRRLVKLKTRELKNVRRLAQEVLLQRSDVEAFLLSSLHAVRREIERESLWPSRQPGDTAAAAGRAVAYDIKDLPWEDRERVLRLLFAKINNQAQQVHFSSLPPHPLVDGLGGMGASGLMGPGVASGAGPAPMV
;
A
#
# COMPACT_ATOMS: atom_id res chain seq x y z
N MET A 1 121.87 31.01 10.17
CA MET A 1 122.78 29.85 10.28
C MET A 1 122.21 28.77 9.38
N ALA A 2 122.81 28.27 8.30
CA ALA A 2 124.15 28.29 7.73
C ALA A 2 123.94 28.10 6.20
N SER A 3 124.34 29.05 5.34
CA SER A 3 125.66 29.20 4.67
C SER A 3 125.88 28.25 3.48
N HIS A 4 126.17 28.85 2.31
CA HIS A 4 126.85 28.30 1.12
C HIS A 4 126.05 27.29 0.27
N ASP A 5 125.92 27.40 -1.06
CA ASP A 5 126.72 28.08 -2.08
C ASP A 5 125.86 28.60 -3.25
N GLU A 6 126.15 29.83 -3.68
CA GLU A 6 125.83 30.34 -5.01
C GLU A 6 126.76 29.68 -6.03
N VAL A 7 126.23 28.76 -6.84
CA VAL A 7 126.88 28.35 -8.09
C VAL A 7 126.20 29.08 -9.22
N SER A 8 126.81 30.20 -9.64
CA SER A 8 126.56 30.81 -10.94
C SER A 8 127.02 29.85 -12.04
N THR A 9 126.14 28.95 -12.47
CA THR A 9 126.33 28.26 -13.74
C THR A 9 125.92 29.22 -14.86
N GLU A 10 126.90 29.76 -15.58
CA GLU A 10 126.65 30.30 -16.92
C GLU A 10 126.12 29.14 -17.78
N LEU A 11 124.81 29.13 -18.00
CA LEU A 11 124.19 28.15 -18.89
C LEU A 11 124.68 28.39 -20.31
N THR A 12 125.30 27.37 -20.90
CA THR A 12 125.71 27.37 -22.31
C THR A 12 124.49 27.58 -23.20
N ALA A 13 124.61 28.24 -24.36
CA ALA A 13 123.47 28.54 -25.26
C ALA A 13 122.60 27.31 -25.57
N THR A 14 123.19 26.11 -25.60
CA THR A 14 122.50 24.82 -25.72
C THR A 14 121.63 24.47 -24.49
N GLN A 15 122.08 24.76 -23.27
CA GLN A 15 121.31 24.52 -22.05
C GLN A 15 120.12 25.48 -21.90
N TYR A 16 120.24 26.75 -22.33
CA TYR A 16 119.10 27.67 -22.43
C TYR A 16 118.08 27.22 -23.47
N VAL A 17 118.52 26.72 -24.63
CA VAL A 17 117.63 26.13 -25.64
C VAL A 17 116.90 24.91 -25.09
N ILE A 18 117.59 24.00 -24.39
CA ILE A 18 116.99 22.82 -23.75
C ILE A 18 115.99 23.21 -22.66
N LEU A 19 116.27 24.24 -21.85
CA LEU A 19 115.34 24.72 -20.83
C LEU A 19 114.14 25.44 -21.43
N ALA A 20 114.33 26.27 -22.46
CA ALA A 20 113.24 26.93 -23.18
C ALA A 20 112.36 25.89 -23.91
N GLU A 21 112.96 24.86 -24.50
CA GLU A 21 112.26 23.75 -25.12
C GLU A 21 111.52 22.90 -24.07
N ASN A 22 112.12 22.65 -22.91
CA ASN A 22 111.44 22.01 -21.77
C ASN A 22 110.30 22.85 -21.22
N GLN A 23 110.45 24.18 -21.14
CA GLN A 23 109.37 25.08 -20.72
C GLN A 23 108.24 25.10 -21.74
N ARG A 24 108.54 25.11 -23.05
CA ARG A 24 107.54 24.97 -24.12
C ARG A 24 106.84 23.63 -24.06
N LYS A 25 107.57 22.52 -23.86
CA LYS A 25 107.00 21.17 -23.68
C LYS A 25 106.15 21.09 -22.41
N LYS A 26 106.57 21.68 -21.29
CA LYS A 26 105.78 21.75 -20.05
C LYS A 26 104.52 22.60 -20.22
N LYS A 27 104.60 23.73 -20.93
CA LYS A 27 103.45 24.58 -21.22
C LYS A 27 102.46 23.88 -22.15
N ALA A 28 102.94 23.25 -23.23
CA ALA A 28 102.11 22.44 -24.12
C ALA A 28 101.48 21.25 -23.37
N LEU A 29 102.23 20.58 -22.48
CA LEU A 29 101.71 19.49 -21.65
C LEU A 29 100.69 19.96 -20.62
N ALA A 30 100.86 21.16 -20.05
CA ALA A 30 99.87 21.77 -19.17
C ALA A 30 98.61 22.19 -19.94
N GLU A 31 98.76 22.72 -21.15
CA GLU A 31 97.64 23.08 -22.03
C GLU A 31 96.85 21.84 -22.49
N THR A 32 97.52 20.76 -22.90
CA THR A 32 96.85 19.49 -23.25
C THR A 32 96.21 18.84 -22.03
N LYS A 33 96.85 18.91 -20.85
CA LYS A 33 96.25 18.44 -19.59
C LYS A 33 95.00 19.25 -19.22
N ASN A 34 95.04 20.57 -19.41
CA ASN A 34 93.89 21.44 -19.16
C ASN A 34 92.76 21.18 -20.17
N GLN A 35 93.07 20.96 -21.45
CA GLN A 35 92.09 20.56 -22.47
C GLN A 35 91.49 19.18 -22.14
N PHE A 36 92.32 18.21 -21.76
CA PHE A 36 91.85 16.89 -21.32
C PHE A 36 90.95 16.99 -20.09
N SER A 37 91.32 17.82 -19.10
CA SER A 37 90.48 18.07 -17.92
C SER A 37 89.14 18.69 -18.31
N LYS A 38 89.13 19.70 -19.19
CA LYS A 38 87.89 20.33 -19.68
C LYS A 38 86.99 19.33 -20.40
N VAL A 39 87.56 18.53 -21.31
CA VAL A 39 86.81 17.49 -22.03
C VAL A 39 86.32 16.39 -21.08
N ALA A 40 87.09 16.04 -20.05
CA ALA A 40 86.68 15.09 -19.02
C ALA A 40 85.52 15.63 -18.16
N ASP A 41 85.58 16.91 -17.78
CA ASP A 41 84.52 17.60 -17.03
C ASP A 41 83.26 17.77 -17.88
N GLU A 42 83.40 18.16 -19.16
CA GLU A 42 82.31 18.24 -20.13
C GLU A 42 81.66 16.88 -20.35
N ASN A 43 82.44 15.81 -20.57
CA ASN A 43 81.90 14.45 -20.66
C ASN A 43 81.19 14.03 -19.37
N ARG A 44 81.72 14.39 -18.19
CA ARG A 44 81.06 14.10 -16.91
C ARG A 44 79.73 14.84 -16.77
N VAL A 45 79.65 16.10 -17.20
CA VAL A 45 78.40 16.88 -17.20
C VAL A 45 77.40 16.32 -18.21
N LEU A 46 77.83 15.98 -19.42
CA LEU A 46 76.98 15.39 -20.46
C LEU A 46 76.42 14.02 -20.03
N LEU A 47 77.23 13.17 -19.39
CA LEU A 47 76.77 11.90 -18.83
C LEU A 47 75.72 12.12 -17.74
N LYS A 48 75.93 13.10 -16.86
CA LYS A 48 74.95 13.44 -15.82
C LYS A 48 73.64 13.97 -16.41
N GLN A 49 73.71 14.83 -17.42
CA GLN A 49 72.54 15.31 -18.16
C GLN A 49 71.82 14.17 -18.88
N LEU A 50 72.56 13.23 -19.46
CA LEU A 50 71.97 12.03 -20.08
C LEU A 50 71.26 11.16 -19.04
N GLU A 51 71.86 10.94 -17.87
CA GLU A 51 71.20 10.21 -16.77
C GLU A 51 69.95 10.92 -16.25
N ASP A 52 70.01 12.24 -16.04
CA ASP A 52 68.89 13.01 -15.54
C ASP A 52 67.74 13.06 -16.56
N THR A 53 68.03 13.26 -17.85
CA THR A 53 67.03 13.17 -18.92
C THR A 53 66.46 11.76 -19.06
N GLN A 54 67.26 10.70 -18.89
CA GLN A 54 66.76 9.32 -18.87
C GLN A 54 65.84 9.07 -17.67
N ARG A 55 66.17 9.60 -16.49
CA ARG A 55 65.31 9.51 -15.29
C ARG A 55 64.00 10.26 -15.48
N GLU A 56 64.04 11.48 -16.00
CA GLU A 56 62.85 12.29 -16.29
C GLU A 56 61.96 11.60 -17.33
N ASN A 57 62.54 11.13 -18.44
CA ASN A 57 61.81 10.37 -19.45
C ASN A 57 61.17 9.11 -18.86
N TYR A 58 61.90 8.37 -18.01
CA TYR A 58 61.36 7.21 -17.32
C TYR A 58 60.19 7.58 -16.39
N GLN A 59 60.31 8.65 -15.59
CA GLN A 59 59.22 9.11 -14.72
C GLN A 59 57.98 9.54 -15.51
N VAL A 60 58.15 10.28 -16.60
CA VAL A 60 57.04 10.71 -17.48
C VAL A 60 56.37 9.52 -18.13
N THR A 61 57.15 8.58 -18.69
CA THR A 61 56.60 7.36 -19.32
C THR A 61 55.88 6.47 -18.31
N GLU A 62 56.41 6.31 -17.10
CA GLU A 62 55.73 5.58 -16.03
C GLU A 62 54.43 6.26 -15.59
N HIS A 63 54.43 7.58 -15.46
CA HIS A 63 53.23 8.34 -15.13
C HIS A 63 52.14 8.16 -16.20
N LEU A 64 52.50 8.36 -17.48
CA LEU A 64 51.58 8.16 -18.60
C LEU A 64 51.08 6.72 -18.69
N ARG A 65 51.94 5.72 -18.40
CA ARG A 65 51.53 4.32 -18.36
C ARG A 65 50.50 4.06 -17.26
N ARG A 66 50.70 4.60 -16.05
CA ARG A 66 49.73 4.47 -14.95
C ARG A 66 48.42 5.16 -15.27
N GLU A 67 48.45 6.35 -15.83
CA GLU A 67 47.24 7.05 -16.26
C GLU A 67 46.49 6.30 -17.38
N LEU A 68 47.22 5.74 -18.35
CA LEU A 68 46.63 4.92 -19.41
C LEU A 68 45.99 3.65 -18.86
N LEU A 69 46.64 2.98 -17.90
CA LEU A 69 46.06 1.80 -17.23
C LEU A 69 44.79 2.18 -16.46
N ALA A 70 44.84 3.22 -15.64
CA ALA A 70 43.68 3.69 -14.88
C ALA A 70 42.49 4.09 -15.78
N LYS A 71 42.77 4.76 -16.91
CA LYS A 71 41.75 5.10 -17.90
C LYS A 71 41.19 3.85 -18.60
N THR A 72 42.04 2.89 -18.95
CA THR A 72 41.61 1.62 -19.56
C THR A 72 40.72 0.82 -18.61
N GLU A 73 41.08 0.74 -17.32
CA GLU A 73 40.27 0.10 -16.28
C GLU A 73 38.92 0.82 -16.09
N ALA A 74 38.92 2.15 -16.07
CA ALA A 74 37.70 2.94 -15.99
C ALA A 74 36.80 2.70 -17.22
N ILE A 75 37.35 2.68 -18.43
CA ILE A 75 36.61 2.36 -19.65
C ILE A 75 35.99 0.96 -19.56
N ALA A 76 36.77 -0.06 -19.17
CA ALA A 76 36.27 -1.42 -19.03
C ALA A 76 35.13 -1.53 -18.00
N SER A 77 35.23 -0.79 -16.89
CA SER A 77 34.16 -0.74 -15.89
C SER A 77 32.88 -0.09 -16.43
N LEU A 78 33.02 1.04 -17.14
CA LEU A 78 31.88 1.74 -17.75
C LEU A 78 31.24 0.90 -18.85
N GLU A 79 32.02 0.19 -19.67
CA GLU A 79 31.53 -0.74 -20.67
C GLU A 79 30.74 -1.88 -20.02
N SER A 80 31.24 -2.45 -18.91
CA SER A 80 30.52 -3.48 -18.16
C SER A 80 29.19 -2.96 -17.61
N ASP A 81 29.17 -1.75 -17.06
CA ASP A 81 27.96 -1.16 -16.51
C ASP A 81 26.94 -0.77 -17.59
N LEU A 82 27.41 -0.31 -18.76
CA LEU A 82 26.56 -0.09 -19.93
C LEU A 82 25.91 -1.39 -20.42
N ILE A 83 26.65 -2.50 -20.45
CA ILE A 83 26.11 -3.80 -20.82
C ILE A 83 25.05 -4.25 -19.81
N LYS A 84 25.32 -4.16 -18.50
CA LYS A 84 24.34 -4.50 -17.45
C LYS A 84 23.08 -3.66 -17.57
N LEU A 85 23.24 -2.34 -17.75
CA LEU A 85 22.10 -1.45 -17.89
C LEU A 85 21.26 -1.78 -19.12
N ALA A 86 21.89 -2.14 -20.24
CA ALA A 86 21.20 -2.59 -21.44
C ALA A 86 20.42 -3.89 -21.19
N THR A 87 21.04 -4.90 -20.55
CA THR A 87 20.37 -6.17 -20.23
C THR A 87 19.21 -5.99 -19.26
N ASP A 88 19.37 -5.13 -18.26
CA ASP A 88 18.31 -4.84 -17.29
C ASP A 88 17.12 -4.12 -17.96
N LYS A 89 17.41 -3.19 -18.88
CA LYS A 89 16.38 -2.49 -19.65
C LYS A 89 15.64 -3.43 -20.60
N ASP A 90 16.35 -4.31 -21.29
CA ASP A 90 15.73 -5.31 -22.15
C ASP A 90 14.85 -6.28 -21.35
N ALA A 91 15.30 -6.70 -20.16
CA ALA A 91 14.53 -7.53 -19.25
C ALA A 91 13.27 -6.81 -18.73
N GLU A 92 13.39 -5.53 -18.36
CA GLU A 92 12.26 -4.69 -17.92
C GLU A 92 11.23 -4.52 -19.04
N ILE A 93 11.68 -4.24 -20.27
CA ILE A 93 10.82 -4.13 -21.46
C ILE A 93 10.12 -5.46 -21.75
N ALA A 94 10.84 -6.58 -21.66
CA ALA A 94 10.26 -7.91 -21.87
C ALA A 94 9.18 -8.23 -20.81
N ALA A 95 9.46 -7.95 -19.54
CA ALA A 95 8.50 -8.16 -18.45
C ALA A 95 7.25 -7.29 -18.60
N GLN A 96 7.41 -6.01 -18.96
CA GLN A 96 6.29 -5.11 -19.23
C GLN A 96 5.44 -5.57 -20.42
N ARG A 97 6.07 -6.07 -21.50
CA ARG A 97 5.37 -6.62 -22.65
C ARG A 97 4.58 -7.88 -22.29
N GLU A 98 5.18 -8.79 -21.51
CA GLU A 98 4.51 -10.01 -21.06
C GLU A 98 3.32 -9.70 -20.15
N ALA A 99 3.47 -8.74 -19.22
CA ALA A 99 2.38 -8.28 -18.37
C ALA A 99 1.24 -7.67 -19.19
N ALA A 100 1.56 -6.80 -20.17
CA ALA A 100 0.58 -6.20 -21.04
C ALA A 100 -0.16 -7.24 -21.92
N GLU A 101 0.54 -8.26 -22.42
CA GLU A 101 -0.12 -9.35 -23.17
C GLU A 101 -0.99 -10.23 -22.28
N LYS A 102 -0.60 -10.50 -21.03
CA LYS A 102 -1.45 -11.19 -20.05
C LYS A 102 -2.72 -10.39 -19.73
N ASP A 103 -2.60 -9.08 -19.53
CA ASP A 103 -3.76 -8.22 -19.28
C ASP A 103 -4.69 -8.15 -20.50
N LYS A 104 -4.15 -8.01 -21.71
CA LYS A 104 -4.95 -8.07 -22.95
C LYS A 104 -5.65 -9.42 -23.10
N ALA A 105 -4.96 -10.52 -22.82
CA ALA A 105 -5.54 -11.87 -22.88
C ALA A 105 -6.67 -12.03 -21.85
N ARG A 106 -6.49 -11.54 -20.61
CA ARG A 106 -7.53 -11.55 -19.58
C ARG A 106 -8.76 -10.74 -20.03
N ILE A 107 -8.56 -9.51 -20.52
CA ILE A 107 -9.67 -8.66 -20.98
C ILE A 107 -10.42 -9.32 -22.15
N ARG A 108 -9.71 -9.94 -23.10
CA ARG A 108 -10.35 -10.69 -24.20
C ARG A 108 -11.14 -11.88 -23.67
N ALA A 109 -10.57 -12.69 -22.78
CA ALA A 109 -11.25 -13.85 -22.20
C ALA A 109 -12.50 -13.45 -21.41
N GLU A 110 -12.43 -12.39 -20.60
CA GLU A 110 -13.59 -11.84 -19.88
C GLU A 110 -14.65 -11.30 -20.84
N GLY A 111 -14.23 -10.62 -21.92
CA GLY A 111 -15.13 -10.12 -22.95
C GLY A 111 -15.85 -11.24 -23.69
N GLU A 112 -15.11 -12.29 -24.08
CA GLU A 112 -15.68 -13.49 -24.71
C GLU A 112 -16.62 -14.25 -23.78
N ALA A 113 -16.28 -14.37 -22.48
CA ALA A 113 -17.15 -15.01 -21.49
C ALA A 113 -18.48 -14.25 -21.36
N LYS A 114 -18.42 -12.92 -21.19
CA LYS A 114 -19.62 -12.06 -21.13
C LYS A 114 -20.44 -12.13 -22.42
N ALA A 115 -19.79 -12.18 -23.58
CA ALA A 115 -20.48 -12.32 -24.85
C ALA A 115 -21.22 -13.67 -24.96
N ARG A 116 -20.61 -14.77 -24.49
CA ARG A 116 -21.27 -16.09 -24.44
C ARG A 116 -22.43 -16.11 -23.46
N GLU A 117 -22.28 -15.49 -22.29
CA GLU A 117 -23.37 -15.38 -21.30
C GLU A 117 -24.56 -14.58 -21.86
N LEU A 118 -24.30 -13.41 -22.45
CA LEU A 118 -25.34 -12.59 -23.07
C LEU A 118 -26.01 -13.31 -24.24
N GLN A 119 -25.25 -14.04 -25.05
CA GLN A 119 -25.82 -14.85 -26.12
C GLN A 119 -26.73 -15.94 -25.56
N GLY A 120 -26.33 -16.63 -24.50
CA GLY A 120 -27.17 -17.63 -23.84
C GLY A 120 -28.47 -17.04 -23.28
N VAL A 121 -28.44 -15.81 -22.73
CA VAL A 121 -29.65 -15.10 -22.31
C VAL A 121 -30.55 -14.77 -23.50
N ILE A 122 -29.98 -14.30 -24.61
CA ILE A 122 -30.73 -14.00 -25.83
C ILE A 122 -31.42 -15.26 -26.36
N ASP A 123 -30.70 -16.39 -26.42
CA ASP A 123 -31.24 -17.66 -26.92
C ASP A 123 -32.40 -18.15 -26.03
N ASN A 124 -32.27 -18.03 -24.70
CA ASN A 124 -33.34 -18.36 -23.76
C ASN A 124 -34.57 -17.46 -23.96
N LEU A 125 -34.38 -16.14 -24.09
CA LEU A 125 -35.48 -15.20 -24.31
C LEU A 125 -36.17 -15.44 -25.67
N GLN A 126 -35.42 -15.84 -26.69
CA GLN A 126 -35.98 -16.23 -27.99
C GLN A 126 -36.82 -17.51 -27.87
N ALA A 127 -36.35 -18.50 -27.12
CA ALA A 127 -37.11 -19.72 -26.86
C ALA A 127 -38.40 -19.44 -26.08
N ASP A 128 -38.32 -18.61 -25.03
CA ASP A 128 -39.50 -18.19 -24.25
C ASP A 128 -40.51 -17.43 -25.11
N LEU A 129 -40.03 -16.54 -25.99
CA LEU A 129 -40.90 -15.82 -26.91
C LEU A 129 -41.61 -16.79 -27.88
N ALA A 130 -40.88 -17.76 -28.44
CA ALA A 130 -41.46 -18.77 -29.31
C ALA A 130 -42.54 -19.59 -28.58
N ASN A 131 -42.29 -20.01 -27.34
CA ASN A 131 -43.25 -20.74 -26.50
C ASN A 131 -44.51 -19.90 -26.23
N VAL A 132 -44.37 -18.60 -25.96
CA VAL A 132 -45.50 -17.70 -25.73
C VAL A 132 -46.33 -17.49 -27.01
N LEU A 133 -45.68 -17.39 -28.17
CA LEU A 133 -46.37 -17.29 -29.45
C LEU A 133 -47.16 -18.57 -29.74
N GLU A 134 -46.55 -19.74 -29.57
CA GLU A 134 -47.24 -21.03 -29.74
C GLU A 134 -48.41 -21.18 -28.75
N PHE A 135 -48.23 -20.75 -27.49
CA PHE A 135 -49.31 -20.75 -26.51
C PHE A 135 -50.47 -19.86 -26.95
N LYS A 136 -50.19 -18.66 -27.50
CA LYS A 136 -51.24 -17.76 -28.00
C LYS A 136 -51.99 -18.33 -29.19
N GLU A 137 -51.30 -19.00 -30.10
CA GLU A 137 -51.93 -19.68 -31.24
C GLU A 137 -52.86 -20.80 -30.76
N ARG A 138 -52.36 -21.69 -29.89
CA ARG A 138 -53.17 -22.75 -29.29
C ARG A 138 -54.34 -22.20 -28.47
N GLN A 139 -54.14 -21.11 -27.75
CA GLN A 139 -55.20 -20.44 -26.99
C GLN A 139 -56.30 -19.96 -27.94
N ALA A 140 -55.95 -19.31 -29.05
CA ALA A 140 -56.93 -18.86 -30.04
C ALA A 140 -57.71 -20.03 -30.66
N GLU A 141 -57.04 -21.14 -30.98
CA GLU A 141 -57.70 -22.36 -31.49
C GLU A 141 -58.69 -22.94 -30.48
N VAL A 142 -58.30 -23.02 -29.20
CA VAL A 142 -59.17 -23.53 -28.12
C VAL A 142 -60.35 -22.59 -27.87
N GLU A 143 -60.12 -21.28 -27.87
CA GLU A 143 -61.17 -20.27 -27.72
C GLU A 143 -62.19 -20.36 -28.86
N GLU A 144 -61.72 -20.52 -30.11
CA GLU A 144 -62.60 -20.71 -31.26
C GLU A 144 -63.40 -22.02 -31.17
N ALA A 145 -62.75 -23.14 -30.79
CA ALA A 145 -63.43 -24.41 -30.58
C ALA A 145 -64.49 -24.34 -29.47
N LEU A 146 -64.20 -23.62 -28.38
CA LEU A 146 -65.16 -23.38 -27.29
C LEU A 146 -66.35 -22.54 -27.75
N MET A 147 -66.14 -21.52 -28.58
CA MET A 147 -67.23 -20.72 -29.13
C MET A 147 -68.13 -21.57 -30.05
N ARG A 148 -67.54 -22.37 -30.95
CA ARG A 148 -68.30 -23.30 -31.80
C ARG A 148 -69.14 -24.30 -30.98
N LEU A 149 -68.52 -24.93 -29.98
CA LEU A 149 -69.24 -25.87 -29.09
C LEU A 149 -70.36 -25.19 -28.29
N LYS A 150 -70.18 -23.93 -27.88
CA LYS A 150 -71.23 -23.16 -27.20
C LYS A 150 -72.41 -22.89 -28.13
N GLU A 151 -72.15 -22.48 -29.37
CA GLU A 151 -73.18 -22.25 -30.38
C GLU A 151 -73.93 -23.54 -30.72
N GLU A 152 -73.22 -24.66 -30.91
CA GLU A 152 -73.83 -25.98 -31.13
C GLU A 152 -74.72 -26.41 -29.94
N ASN A 153 -74.24 -26.24 -28.70
CA ASN A 153 -75.04 -26.54 -27.51
C ASN A 153 -76.29 -25.66 -27.40
N GLN A 154 -76.20 -24.37 -27.74
CA GLN A 154 -77.36 -23.47 -27.77
C GLN A 154 -78.40 -23.96 -28.78
N VAL A 155 -77.98 -24.24 -30.01
CA VAL A 155 -78.87 -24.75 -31.07
C VAL A 155 -79.51 -26.09 -30.69
N LEU A 156 -78.75 -27.00 -30.08
CA LEU A 156 -79.29 -28.28 -29.60
C LEU A 156 -80.31 -28.08 -28.46
N THR A 157 -80.03 -27.16 -27.54
CA THR A 157 -80.94 -26.83 -26.44
C THR A 157 -82.25 -26.26 -26.99
N GLU A 158 -82.18 -25.31 -27.92
CA GLU A 158 -83.36 -24.74 -28.58
C GLU A 158 -84.17 -25.81 -29.33
N LYS A 159 -83.51 -26.74 -30.04
CA LYS A 159 -84.19 -27.85 -30.72
C LYS A 159 -84.87 -28.80 -29.74
N LEU A 160 -84.22 -29.17 -28.65
CA LEU A 160 -84.81 -30.03 -27.61
C LEU A 160 -86.00 -29.33 -26.93
N GLU A 161 -85.91 -28.02 -26.73
CA GLU A 161 -86.98 -27.22 -26.15
C GLU A 161 -88.19 -27.10 -27.08
N GLN A 162 -87.95 -26.90 -28.39
CA GLN A 162 -88.99 -26.97 -29.42
C GLN A 162 -89.67 -28.35 -29.46
N GLN A 163 -88.89 -29.43 -29.48
CA GLN A 163 -89.43 -30.79 -29.43
C GLN A 163 -90.25 -31.05 -28.17
N ARG A 164 -89.80 -30.54 -27.01
CA ARG A 164 -90.55 -30.63 -25.75
C ARG A 164 -91.90 -29.93 -25.88
N VAL A 165 -91.92 -28.71 -26.39
CA VAL A 165 -93.16 -27.93 -26.58
C VAL A 165 -94.12 -28.62 -27.56
N GLU A 166 -93.62 -29.18 -28.66
CA GLU A 166 -94.42 -29.93 -29.63
C GLU A 166 -95.04 -31.20 -29.01
N LEU A 167 -94.25 -31.97 -28.25
CA LEU A 167 -94.73 -33.15 -27.54
C LEU A 167 -95.75 -32.77 -26.46
N ASP A 168 -95.47 -31.73 -25.66
CA ASP A 168 -96.38 -31.23 -24.64
C ASP A 168 -97.72 -30.83 -25.26
N ARG A 169 -97.70 -30.15 -26.41
CA ARG A 169 -98.91 -29.80 -27.15
C ARG A 169 -99.64 -31.03 -27.66
N TYR A 170 -98.94 -31.98 -28.25
CA TYR A 170 -99.53 -33.23 -28.75
C TYR A 170 -100.21 -34.02 -27.63
N TYR A 171 -99.52 -34.23 -26.51
CA TYR A 171 -100.07 -34.94 -25.36
C TYR A 171 -101.19 -34.17 -24.68
N PHE A 172 -101.13 -32.84 -24.64
CA PHE A 172 -102.23 -32.02 -24.13
C PHE A 172 -103.49 -32.18 -24.99
N GLU A 173 -103.35 -32.09 -26.32
CA GLU A 173 -104.47 -32.27 -27.26
C GLU A 173 -105.05 -33.70 -27.17
N LEU A 174 -104.19 -34.72 -27.14
CA LEU A 174 -104.60 -36.11 -26.99
C LEU A 174 -105.30 -36.37 -25.65
N ASN A 175 -104.71 -35.95 -24.53
CA ASN A 175 -105.32 -36.08 -23.21
C ASN A 175 -106.66 -35.36 -23.13
N THR A 176 -106.78 -34.18 -23.76
CA THR A 176 -108.05 -33.44 -23.79
C THR A 176 -109.12 -34.21 -24.57
N ARG A 177 -108.78 -34.84 -25.71
CA ARG A 177 -109.70 -35.69 -26.47
C ARG A 177 -110.11 -36.93 -25.69
N MET A 178 -109.12 -37.68 -25.17
CA MET A 178 -109.36 -38.88 -24.37
C MET A 178 -110.20 -38.58 -23.13
N ARG A 179 -109.92 -37.47 -22.42
CA ARG A 179 -110.74 -37.03 -21.27
C ARG A 179 -112.18 -36.79 -21.68
N LYS A 180 -112.43 -36.07 -22.78
CA LYS A 180 -113.80 -35.84 -23.28
C LYS A 180 -114.51 -37.15 -23.63
N GLU A 181 -113.84 -38.07 -24.31
CA GLU A 181 -114.41 -39.38 -24.66
C GLU A 181 -114.71 -40.24 -23.42
N TYR A 182 -113.80 -40.26 -22.44
CA TYR A 182 -114.02 -40.98 -21.20
C TYR A 182 -115.07 -40.32 -20.32
N GLU A 183 -115.12 -38.99 -20.25
CA GLU A 183 -116.18 -38.26 -19.56
C GLU A 183 -117.53 -38.61 -20.17
N GLN A 184 -117.66 -38.55 -21.50
CA GLN A 184 -118.89 -38.95 -22.21
C GLN A 184 -119.30 -40.40 -21.90
N ARG A 185 -118.39 -41.37 -22.05
CA ARG A 185 -118.67 -42.78 -21.73
C ARG A 185 -119.00 -43.00 -20.26
N LEU A 186 -118.31 -42.31 -19.36
CA LEU A 186 -118.56 -42.38 -17.93
C LEU A 186 -119.93 -41.79 -17.60
N GLU A 187 -120.34 -40.73 -18.27
CA GLU A 187 -121.62 -40.08 -18.07
C GLU A 187 -122.77 -40.90 -18.64
N GLU A 188 -122.57 -41.56 -19.78
CA GLU A 188 -123.46 -42.58 -20.34
C GLU A 188 -123.59 -43.79 -19.40
N LEU A 189 -122.46 -44.34 -18.92
CA LEU A 189 -122.43 -45.45 -17.97
C LEU A 189 -123.01 -45.08 -16.61
N LYS A 190 -122.77 -43.85 -16.13
CA LYS A 190 -123.37 -43.35 -14.88
C LYS A 190 -124.87 -43.24 -15.05
N LYS A 191 -125.38 -42.69 -16.17
CA LYS A 191 -126.82 -42.65 -16.43
C LYS A 191 -127.41 -44.04 -16.49
N SER A 192 -126.83 -44.96 -17.26
CA SER A 192 -127.33 -46.33 -17.35
C SER A 192 -127.20 -47.10 -16.04
N ALA A 193 -126.11 -46.89 -15.28
CA ALA A 193 -125.92 -47.54 -13.99
C ALA A 193 -126.74 -46.90 -12.88
N GLU A 194 -126.99 -45.58 -12.88
CA GLU A 194 -127.92 -44.91 -11.97
C GLU A 194 -129.35 -45.36 -12.26
N GLU A 195 -129.73 -45.47 -13.53
CA GLU A 195 -131.00 -46.09 -13.98
C GLU A 195 -131.09 -47.55 -13.50
N GLU A 196 -130.08 -48.38 -13.73
CA GLU A 196 -130.06 -49.77 -13.27
C GLU A 196 -129.99 -49.92 -11.74
N VAL A 197 -129.28 -49.03 -11.04
CA VAL A 197 -129.13 -49.04 -9.57
C VAL A 197 -130.41 -48.56 -8.90
N ASP A 198 -131.07 -47.55 -9.45
CA ASP A 198 -132.39 -47.12 -8.98
C ASP A 198 -133.46 -48.17 -9.28
N GLU A 199 -133.30 -48.96 -10.34
CA GLU A 199 -134.16 -50.11 -10.64
C GLU A 199 -133.88 -51.37 -9.79
N ARG A 200 -132.63 -51.61 -9.32
CA ARG A 200 -132.22 -52.91 -8.75
C ARG A 200 -131.64 -52.91 -7.34
N LEU A 201 -131.16 -51.79 -6.78
CA LEU A 201 -130.42 -51.83 -5.51
C LEU A 201 -131.25 -51.51 -4.27
N ASP A 202 -131.44 -52.53 -3.44
CA ASP A 202 -131.89 -52.42 -2.05
C ASP A 202 -130.87 -51.71 -1.13
N ALA A 203 -131.36 -51.11 -0.04
CA ALA A 203 -130.60 -50.29 0.91
C ALA A 203 -129.37 -50.96 1.57
N SER A 204 -129.20 -52.29 1.45
CA SER A 204 -128.04 -53.03 1.96
C SER A 204 -126.81 -52.87 1.04
N VAL A 205 -127.01 -52.98 -0.28
CA VAL A 205 -125.92 -52.84 -1.26
C VAL A 205 -125.41 -51.40 -1.31
N LYS A 206 -126.32 -50.42 -1.18
CA LYS A 206 -125.97 -49.00 -1.04
C LYS A 206 -125.07 -48.73 0.19
N ARG A 207 -125.26 -49.47 1.30
CA ARG A 207 -124.39 -49.39 2.48
C ARG A 207 -123.00 -49.99 2.27
N ILE A 208 -122.90 -51.17 1.63
CA ILE A 208 -121.60 -51.80 1.33
C ILE A 208 -120.76 -50.93 0.38
N LEU A 209 -121.39 -50.34 -0.64
CA LEU A 209 -120.72 -49.41 -1.56
C LEU A 209 -120.23 -48.14 -0.85
N ALA A 210 -121.01 -47.60 0.10
CA ALA A 210 -120.56 -46.47 0.92
C ALA A 210 -119.35 -46.85 1.80
N GLN A 211 -119.32 -48.06 2.35
CA GLN A 211 -118.18 -48.55 3.13
C GLN A 211 -116.93 -48.77 2.26
N ASN A 212 -117.07 -49.35 1.06
CA ASN A 212 -115.96 -49.50 0.12
C ASN A 212 -115.41 -48.14 -0.36
N ARG A 213 -116.28 -47.13 -0.52
CA ARG A 213 -115.83 -45.76 -0.83
C ARG A 213 -114.99 -45.16 0.30
N ARG A 214 -115.41 -45.32 1.56
CA ARG A 214 -114.62 -44.88 2.72
C ARG A 214 -113.26 -45.57 2.79
N MET A 215 -113.22 -46.90 2.60
CA MET A 215 -111.94 -47.62 2.59
C MET A 215 -111.03 -47.20 1.44
N ALA A 216 -111.58 -46.89 0.26
CA ALA A 216 -110.81 -46.38 -0.87
C ALA A 216 -110.25 -44.97 -0.61
N GLU A 217 -111.01 -44.11 0.07
CA GLU A 217 -110.56 -42.79 0.51
C GLU A 217 -109.43 -42.90 1.56
N GLU A 218 -109.56 -43.78 2.54
CA GLU A 218 -108.51 -44.06 3.54
C GLU A 218 -107.23 -44.57 2.88
N LEU A 219 -107.34 -45.52 1.95
CA LEU A 219 -106.19 -46.07 1.23
C LEU A 219 -105.49 -45.01 0.36
N LYS A 220 -106.27 -44.10 -0.24
CA LYS A 220 -105.74 -42.97 -1.01
C LYS A 220 -104.93 -42.01 -0.13
N ILE A 221 -105.43 -41.70 1.08
CA ILE A 221 -104.70 -40.85 2.03
C ILE A 221 -103.37 -41.49 2.40
N HIS A 222 -103.36 -42.79 2.71
CA HIS A 222 -102.12 -43.50 3.03
C HIS A 222 -101.11 -43.52 1.88
N VAL A 223 -101.57 -43.73 0.64
CA VAL A 223 -100.67 -43.65 -0.54
C VAL A 223 -100.06 -42.25 -0.65
N GLN A 224 -100.87 -41.20 -0.50
CA GLN A 224 -100.38 -39.81 -0.54
C GLN A 224 -99.36 -39.51 0.58
N GLU A 225 -99.60 -40.00 1.79
CA GLU A 225 -98.65 -39.88 2.91
C GLU A 225 -97.34 -40.61 2.60
N THR A 226 -97.39 -41.83 2.04
CA THR A 226 -96.18 -42.57 1.68
C THR A 226 -95.39 -41.89 0.55
N GLU A 227 -96.07 -41.30 -0.43
CA GLU A 227 -95.42 -40.54 -1.51
C GLU A 227 -94.76 -39.28 -0.96
N ALA A 228 -95.42 -38.56 -0.04
CA ALA A 228 -94.86 -37.38 0.61
C ALA A 228 -93.61 -37.72 1.44
N LEU A 229 -93.66 -38.79 2.24
CA LEU A 229 -92.50 -39.27 3.01
C LEU A 229 -91.36 -39.73 2.09
N GLN A 230 -91.66 -40.41 0.97
CA GLN A 230 -90.63 -40.80 0.00
C GLN A 230 -89.97 -39.59 -0.68
N ALA A 231 -90.74 -38.54 -0.97
CA ALA A 231 -90.20 -37.29 -1.51
C ALA A 231 -89.26 -36.61 -0.50
N GLU A 232 -89.64 -36.57 0.78
CA GLU A 232 -88.81 -36.01 1.84
C GLU A 232 -87.50 -36.80 2.02
N VAL A 233 -87.56 -38.14 2.01
CA VAL A 233 -86.36 -38.99 2.08
C VAL A 233 -85.41 -38.69 0.93
N ARG A 234 -85.91 -38.55 -0.31
CA ARG A 234 -85.07 -38.22 -1.47
C ARG A 234 -84.37 -36.87 -1.31
N VAL A 235 -85.09 -35.85 -0.84
CA VAL A 235 -84.50 -34.52 -0.59
C VAL A 235 -83.43 -34.58 0.50
N LEU A 236 -83.69 -35.32 1.57
CA LEU A 236 -82.72 -35.51 2.66
C LEU A 236 -81.47 -36.27 2.18
N GLU A 237 -81.62 -37.30 1.35
CA GLU A 237 -80.50 -38.04 0.75
C GLU A 237 -79.64 -37.16 -0.15
N GLU A 238 -80.26 -36.33 -1.00
CA GLU A 238 -79.56 -35.35 -1.83
C GLU A 238 -78.79 -34.34 -0.99
N SER A 239 -79.41 -33.81 0.08
CA SER A 239 -78.76 -32.85 0.98
C SER A 239 -77.57 -33.48 1.72
N ARG A 240 -77.72 -34.73 2.19
CA ARG A 240 -76.63 -35.50 2.82
C ARG A 240 -75.49 -35.72 1.84
N ALA A 241 -75.79 -36.08 0.59
CA ALA A 241 -74.77 -36.28 -0.43
C ALA A 241 -74.00 -34.98 -0.73
N ARG A 242 -74.69 -33.83 -0.81
CA ARG A 242 -74.07 -32.52 -0.99
C ARG A 242 -73.16 -32.16 0.19
N LEU A 243 -73.68 -32.23 1.42
CA LEU A 243 -72.91 -31.92 2.62
C LEU A 243 -71.69 -32.83 2.78
N THR A 244 -71.80 -34.11 2.45
CA THR A 244 -70.66 -35.04 2.49
C THR A 244 -69.56 -34.63 1.53
N ARG A 245 -69.91 -34.19 0.31
CA ARG A 245 -68.94 -33.66 -0.66
C ARG A 245 -68.31 -32.35 -0.17
N GLU A 246 -69.11 -31.44 0.38
CA GLU A 246 -68.60 -30.18 0.93
C GLU A 246 -67.64 -30.39 2.10
N VAL A 247 -67.93 -31.33 2.99
CA VAL A 247 -67.03 -31.70 4.09
C VAL A 247 -65.73 -32.27 3.53
N GLY A 248 -65.79 -33.19 2.56
CA GLY A 248 -64.61 -33.74 1.89
C GLY A 248 -63.73 -32.65 1.26
N LEU A 249 -64.34 -31.71 0.52
CA LEU A 249 -63.62 -30.58 -0.07
C LEU A 249 -62.97 -29.69 0.99
N LYS A 250 -63.68 -29.40 2.09
CA LYS A 250 -63.12 -28.60 3.20
C LYS A 250 -61.96 -29.31 3.88
N THR A 251 -62.06 -30.62 4.12
CA THR A 251 -60.96 -31.40 4.72
C THR A 251 -59.73 -31.43 3.81
N ASP A 252 -59.91 -31.54 2.49
CA ASP A 252 -58.79 -31.51 1.54
C ASP A 252 -58.13 -30.13 1.48
N LEU A 253 -58.94 -29.06 1.54
CA LEU A 253 -58.44 -27.69 1.60
C LEU A 253 -57.64 -27.44 2.89
N GLU A 254 -58.17 -27.85 4.04
CA GLU A 254 -57.50 -27.75 5.34
C GLU A 254 -56.18 -28.51 5.33
N ALA A 255 -56.15 -29.74 4.81
CA ALA A 255 -54.93 -30.52 4.63
C ALA A 255 -53.92 -29.80 3.72
N GLY A 256 -54.37 -29.19 2.62
CA GLY A 256 -53.54 -28.38 1.74
C GLY A 256 -52.96 -27.14 2.42
N TYR A 257 -53.75 -26.43 3.23
CA TYR A 257 -53.27 -25.30 4.03
C TYR A 257 -52.26 -25.74 5.10
N ALA A 258 -52.52 -26.84 5.80
CA ALA A 258 -51.59 -27.39 6.78
C ALA A 258 -50.27 -27.80 6.12
N GLN A 259 -50.32 -28.45 4.96
CA GLN A 259 -49.12 -28.84 4.21
C GLN A 259 -48.32 -27.63 3.73
N ARG A 260 -48.99 -26.60 3.19
CA ARG A 260 -48.33 -25.33 2.81
C ARG A 260 -47.71 -24.65 4.03
N GLY A 261 -48.42 -24.60 5.15
CA GLY A 261 -47.93 -24.04 6.40
C GLY A 261 -46.69 -24.79 6.91
N ALA A 262 -46.68 -26.12 6.86
CA ALA A 262 -45.52 -26.92 7.25
C ALA A 262 -44.31 -26.66 6.33
N ARG A 263 -44.51 -26.60 5.01
CA ARG A 263 -43.43 -26.27 4.07
C ARG A 263 -42.88 -24.87 4.29
N GLN A 264 -43.76 -23.88 4.51
CA GLN A 264 -43.35 -22.51 4.82
C GLN A 264 -42.61 -22.43 6.16
N ALA A 265 -43.03 -23.17 7.19
CA ALA A 265 -42.34 -23.22 8.47
C ALA A 265 -40.92 -23.80 8.35
N VAL A 266 -40.74 -24.86 7.54
CA VAL A 266 -39.41 -25.41 7.24
C VAL A 266 -38.54 -24.39 6.49
N ALA A 267 -39.09 -23.75 5.46
CA ALA A 267 -38.37 -22.72 4.70
C ALA A 267 -37.98 -21.51 5.56
N LEU A 268 -38.86 -21.07 6.47
CA LEU A 268 -38.58 -20.01 7.43
C LEU A 268 -37.47 -20.42 8.41
N LYS A 269 -37.50 -21.65 8.93
CA LYS A 269 -36.45 -22.16 9.82
C LYS A 269 -35.10 -22.23 9.11
N GLU A 270 -35.08 -22.67 7.85
CA GLU A 270 -33.85 -22.70 7.05
C GLU A 270 -33.33 -21.27 6.78
N ALA A 271 -34.20 -20.34 6.38
CA ALA A 271 -33.84 -18.94 6.20
C ALA A 271 -33.29 -18.31 7.50
N GLN A 272 -33.92 -18.57 8.65
CA GLN A 272 -33.43 -18.13 9.95
C GLN A 272 -32.06 -18.71 10.26
N SER A 273 -31.82 -20.00 10.01
CA SER A 273 -30.51 -20.61 10.23
C SER A 273 -29.42 -19.96 9.37
N ARG A 274 -29.73 -19.65 8.10
CA ARG A 274 -28.82 -18.93 7.20
C ARG A 274 -28.54 -17.52 7.69
N ILE A 275 -29.56 -16.79 8.15
CA ILE A 275 -29.41 -15.46 8.74
C ILE A 275 -28.46 -15.52 9.94
N THR A 276 -28.70 -16.44 10.88
CA THR A 276 -27.83 -16.57 12.07
C THR A 276 -26.38 -16.93 11.71
N ALA A 277 -26.17 -17.78 10.69
CA ALA A 277 -24.83 -18.10 10.22
C ALA A 277 -24.11 -16.89 9.60
N LEU A 278 -24.83 -16.09 8.81
CA LEU A 278 -24.31 -14.84 8.23
C LEU A 278 -24.03 -13.79 9.31
N GLU A 279 -24.91 -13.65 10.31
CA GLU A 279 -24.71 -12.76 11.46
C GLU A 279 -23.46 -13.15 12.25
N ASN A 280 -23.27 -14.45 12.53
CA ASN A 280 -22.08 -14.94 13.22
C ASN A 280 -20.79 -14.68 12.42
N SER A 281 -20.83 -14.93 11.10
CA SER A 281 -19.71 -14.65 10.20
C SER A 281 -19.38 -13.15 10.16
N LEU A 282 -20.39 -12.29 10.08
CA LEU A 282 -20.21 -10.84 10.09
C LEU A 282 -19.64 -10.37 11.44
N GLN A 283 -20.15 -10.88 12.56
CA GLN A 283 -19.61 -10.56 13.89
C GLN A 283 -18.15 -10.99 14.04
N GLN A 284 -17.78 -12.15 13.50
CA GLN A 284 -16.40 -12.61 13.49
C GLN A 284 -15.51 -11.66 12.67
N VAL A 285 -15.92 -11.32 11.46
CA VAL A 285 -15.17 -10.38 10.59
C VAL A 285 -15.01 -9.02 11.26
N VAL A 286 -16.06 -8.48 11.88
CA VAL A 286 -15.99 -7.20 12.62
C VAL A 286 -15.02 -7.31 13.80
N SER A 287 -15.07 -8.39 14.58
CA SER A 287 -14.14 -8.63 15.68
C SER A 287 -12.68 -8.72 15.19
N ASP A 288 -12.45 -9.39 14.06
CA ASP A 288 -11.11 -9.54 13.50
C ASP A 288 -10.58 -8.20 12.96
N PHE A 289 -11.43 -7.40 12.30
CA PHE A 289 -11.09 -6.03 11.92
C PHE A 289 -10.76 -5.14 13.12
N ASP A 290 -11.51 -5.23 14.21
CA ASP A 290 -11.22 -4.47 15.43
C ASP A 290 -9.89 -4.88 16.06
N ARG A 291 -9.57 -6.18 16.07
CA ARG A 291 -8.27 -6.69 16.53
C ARG A 291 -7.13 -6.19 15.67
N GLU A 292 -7.25 -6.28 14.34
CA GLU A 292 -6.25 -5.78 13.40
C GLU A 292 -6.05 -4.27 13.53
N ARG A 293 -7.15 -3.52 13.64
CA ARG A 293 -7.12 -2.07 13.85
C ARG A 293 -6.40 -1.72 15.14
N GLN A 294 -6.67 -2.43 16.25
CA GLN A 294 -5.98 -2.22 17.51
C GLN A 294 -4.50 -2.59 17.43
N ALA A 295 -4.15 -3.70 16.76
CA ALA A 295 -2.77 -4.10 16.56
C ALA A 295 -1.99 -3.06 15.73
N ASN A 296 -2.59 -2.56 14.65
CA ASN A 296 -2.00 -1.53 13.80
C ASN A 296 -1.87 -0.18 14.54
N ALA A 297 -2.86 0.19 15.35
CA ALA A 297 -2.78 1.38 16.21
C ALA A 297 -1.63 1.27 17.24
N LYS A 298 -1.43 0.08 17.84
CA LYS A 298 -0.31 -0.16 18.75
C LYS A 298 1.03 -0.13 18.02
N ALA A 299 1.14 -0.74 16.85
CA ALA A 299 2.35 -0.77 16.05
C ALA A 299 2.76 0.64 15.58
N THR A 300 1.79 1.44 15.10
CA THR A 300 2.03 2.83 14.70
C THR A 300 2.41 3.71 15.90
N ALA A 301 1.78 3.53 17.06
CA ALA A 301 2.15 4.22 18.29
C ALA A 301 3.58 3.88 18.75
N ALA A 302 3.98 2.61 18.68
CA ALA A 302 5.33 2.17 19.00
C ALA A 302 6.36 2.77 18.03
N ALA A 303 6.12 2.69 16.73
CA ALA A 303 7.00 3.29 15.72
C ALA A 303 7.14 4.82 15.89
N LEU A 304 6.05 5.50 16.25
CA LEU A 304 6.10 6.93 16.55
C LEU A 304 6.96 7.22 17.79
N ALA A 305 6.84 6.41 18.84
CA ALA A 305 7.65 6.54 20.04
C ALA A 305 9.14 6.33 19.77
N ASP A 306 9.49 5.34 18.94
CA ASP A 306 10.87 5.07 18.53
C ASP A 306 11.46 6.25 17.75
N VAL A 307 10.74 6.76 16.74
CA VAL A 307 11.17 7.95 15.96
C VAL A 307 11.29 9.19 16.85
N GLN A 308 10.40 9.36 17.83
CA GLN A 308 10.50 10.45 18.79
C GLN A 308 11.76 10.32 19.66
N ALA A 309 12.06 9.12 20.17
CA ALA A 309 13.26 8.85 20.96
C ALA A 309 14.55 9.10 20.16
N GLU A 310 14.59 8.67 18.89
CA GLU A 310 15.71 8.95 17.99
C GLU A 310 15.86 10.46 17.72
N SER A 311 14.75 11.16 17.46
CA SER A 311 14.76 12.61 17.26
C SER A 311 15.32 13.35 18.49
N GLU A 312 14.93 12.93 19.70
CA GLU A 312 15.48 13.48 20.93
C GLU A 312 16.97 13.18 21.10
N ALA A 313 17.38 11.95 20.83
CA ALA A 313 18.78 11.54 20.91
C ALA A 313 19.66 12.36 19.95
N LEU A 314 19.22 12.52 18.70
CA LEU A 314 19.89 13.35 17.70
C LEU A 314 19.95 14.82 18.12
N ARG A 315 18.86 15.38 18.68
CA ARG A 315 18.86 16.75 19.23
C ARG A 315 19.87 16.90 20.36
N ARG A 316 20.00 15.92 21.26
CA ARG A 316 21.00 15.93 22.35
C ARG A 316 22.42 15.85 21.78
N LEU A 317 22.66 14.98 20.79
CA LEU A 317 23.94 14.84 20.12
C LEU A 317 24.36 16.14 19.42
N VAL A 318 23.45 16.80 18.70
CA VAL A 318 23.71 18.10 18.06
C VAL A 318 24.09 19.15 19.09
N LYS A 319 23.40 19.21 20.25
CA LYS A 319 23.76 20.13 21.34
C LYS A 319 25.17 19.86 21.88
N LEU A 320 25.55 18.60 22.07
CA LEU A 320 26.90 18.23 22.52
C LEU A 320 27.96 18.60 21.48
N LYS A 321 27.75 18.24 20.21
CA LYS A 321 28.67 18.59 19.12
C LYS A 321 28.82 20.09 18.94
N THR A 322 27.74 20.85 19.12
CA THR A 322 27.79 22.33 19.11
C THR A 322 28.64 22.88 20.25
N ARG A 323 28.59 22.29 21.45
CA ARG A 323 29.44 22.67 22.59
C ARG A 323 30.90 22.33 22.34
N GLU A 324 31.18 21.13 21.83
CA GLU A 324 32.55 20.72 21.44
C GLU A 324 33.12 21.66 20.39
N LEU A 325 32.35 22.01 19.34
CA LEU A 325 32.78 22.96 18.32
C LEU A 325 33.06 24.36 18.90
N LYS A 326 32.26 24.83 19.86
CA LYS A 326 32.54 26.09 20.57
C LYS A 326 33.86 26.01 21.36
N ASN A 327 34.11 24.89 22.04
CA ASN A 327 35.35 24.67 22.77
C ASN A 327 36.56 24.62 21.84
N VAL A 328 36.49 23.88 20.73
CA VAL A 328 37.54 23.83 19.71
C VAL A 328 37.81 25.21 19.14
N ARG A 329 36.76 26.00 18.84
CA ARG A 329 36.92 27.38 18.37
C ARG A 329 37.61 28.26 19.40
N ARG A 330 37.25 28.14 20.69
CA ARG A 330 37.90 28.89 21.78
C ARG A 330 39.38 28.52 21.89
N LEU A 331 39.69 27.22 21.92
CA LEU A 331 41.07 26.74 21.98
C LEU A 331 41.89 27.19 20.77
N ALA A 332 41.33 27.12 19.56
CA ALA A 332 41.97 27.64 18.35
C ALA A 332 42.25 29.14 18.47
N GLN A 333 41.30 29.92 19.02
CA GLN A 333 41.49 31.34 19.28
C GLN A 333 42.58 31.60 20.33
N GLU A 334 42.63 30.82 21.42
CA GLU A 334 43.70 30.90 22.43
C GLU A 334 45.08 30.61 21.83
N VAL A 335 45.21 29.58 21.00
CA VAL A 335 46.47 29.26 20.29
C VAL A 335 46.89 30.40 19.36
N LEU A 336 45.94 31.03 18.66
CA LEU A 336 46.23 32.19 17.81
C LEU A 336 46.70 33.40 18.63
N LEU A 337 46.06 33.67 19.77
CA LEU A 337 46.49 34.74 20.68
C LEU A 337 47.88 34.47 21.24
N GLN A 338 48.14 33.27 21.75
CA GLN A 338 49.46 32.86 22.23
C GLN A 338 50.53 32.99 21.15
N ARG A 339 50.22 32.59 19.91
CA ARG A 339 51.12 32.77 18.77
C ARG A 339 51.37 34.26 18.51
N SER A 340 50.34 35.10 18.52
CA SER A 340 50.49 36.55 18.35
C SER A 340 51.33 37.17 19.47
N ASP A 341 51.20 36.71 20.71
CA ASP A 341 52.00 37.16 21.84
C ASP A 341 53.48 36.76 21.68
N VAL A 342 53.74 35.53 21.22
CA VAL A 342 55.10 35.07 20.88
C VAL A 342 55.69 35.88 19.73
N GLU A 343 54.92 36.15 18.68
CA GLU A 343 55.35 36.99 17.56
C GLU A 343 55.67 38.43 18.04
N ALA A 344 54.81 39.03 18.86
CA ALA A 344 55.03 40.35 19.45
C ALA A 344 56.26 40.37 20.38
N PHE A 345 56.46 39.31 21.15
CA PHE A 345 57.62 39.14 22.03
C PHE A 345 58.93 39.03 21.24
N LEU A 346 58.94 38.24 20.16
CA LEU A 346 60.08 38.11 19.26
C LEU A 346 60.42 39.48 18.64
N LEU A 347 59.41 40.19 18.11
CA LEU A 347 59.58 41.54 17.56
C LEU A 347 60.10 42.54 18.60
N SER A 348 59.59 42.51 19.83
CA SER A 348 60.05 43.35 20.94
C SER A 348 61.51 43.07 21.30
N SER A 349 61.90 41.80 21.35
CA SER A 349 63.27 41.38 21.68
C SER A 349 64.23 41.78 20.56
N LEU A 350 63.83 41.65 19.30
CA LEU A 350 64.59 42.14 18.15
C LEU A 350 64.76 43.67 18.17
N HIS A 351 63.70 44.42 18.49
CA HIS A 351 63.79 45.87 18.65
C HIS A 351 64.68 46.28 19.83
N ALA A 352 64.65 45.55 20.95
CA ALA A 352 65.49 45.84 22.10
C ALA A 352 66.97 45.67 21.76
N VAL A 353 67.35 44.57 21.11
CA VAL A 353 68.72 44.36 20.66
C VAL A 353 69.13 45.38 19.61
N ARG A 354 68.25 45.70 18.66
CA ARG A 354 68.52 46.76 17.70
C ARG A 354 68.82 48.10 18.38
N ARG A 355 68.04 48.51 19.38
CA ARG A 355 68.31 49.74 20.15
C ARG A 355 69.57 49.64 21.00
N GLU A 356 69.97 48.44 21.41
CA GLU A 356 71.21 48.22 22.17
C GLU A 356 72.43 48.27 21.26
N ILE A 357 72.36 47.72 20.05
CA ILE A 357 73.34 47.91 18.96
C ILE A 357 73.44 49.40 18.60
N GLU A 358 72.32 50.10 18.44
CA GLU A 358 72.32 51.54 18.19
C GLU A 358 72.94 52.34 19.37
N ARG A 359 72.84 51.84 20.62
CA ARG A 359 73.45 52.46 21.81
C ARG A 359 74.94 52.11 21.99
N GLU A 360 75.35 50.86 21.75
CA GLU A 360 76.77 50.46 21.71
C GLU A 360 77.49 51.11 20.51
N SER A 361 76.77 51.45 19.44
CA SER A 361 77.29 52.21 18.29
C SER A 361 77.45 53.72 18.57
N LEU A 362 76.94 54.24 19.69
CA LEU A 362 77.00 55.66 20.06
C LEU A 362 77.90 55.92 21.28
N TRP A 363 79.20 55.63 21.18
CA TRP A 363 80.34 56.49 21.61
C TRP A 363 81.69 55.76 21.31
N PRO A 364 82.75 56.44 20.85
CA PRO A 364 82.88 56.88 19.46
C PRO A 364 84.24 56.48 18.84
N SER A 365 84.26 56.29 17.53
CA SER A 365 85.39 56.81 16.74
C SER A 365 84.84 57.38 15.44
N ARG A 366 84.63 58.70 15.43
CA ARG A 366 84.34 59.44 14.20
C ARG A 366 85.19 60.69 14.16
N GLN A 367 86.13 60.70 13.21
CA GLN A 367 86.80 61.90 12.72
C GLN A 367 85.85 62.71 11.81
N PRO A 368 86.04 64.03 11.71
CA PRO A 368 85.07 64.95 11.11
C PRO A 368 85.29 65.16 9.61
N GLY A 369 84.20 65.26 8.86
CA GLY A 369 84.22 65.70 7.46
C GLY A 369 82.91 65.42 6.72
N ASP A 370 82.20 66.50 6.37
CA ASP A 370 81.22 66.67 5.28
C ASP A 370 79.75 66.21 5.43
N THR A 371 78.97 67.20 5.90
CA THR A 371 77.71 67.75 5.35
C THR A 371 76.56 66.83 4.88
N ALA A 372 75.48 66.94 5.66
CA ALA A 372 74.11 67.29 5.25
C ALA A 372 73.19 66.24 4.59
N ALA A 373 71.97 66.23 5.15
CA ALA A 373 70.70 65.74 4.62
C ALA A 373 70.44 64.22 4.61
N ALA A 374 69.65 63.75 5.57
CA ALA A 374 68.38 63.08 5.28
C ALA A 374 67.65 62.68 6.57
N ALA A 375 66.45 63.23 6.73
CA ALA A 375 65.46 62.77 7.69
C ALA A 375 65.01 61.32 7.37
N GLY A 376 64.66 60.58 8.42
CA GLY A 376 63.64 59.54 8.36
C GLY A 376 63.95 58.30 7.51
N ARG A 377 64.70 57.36 8.07
CA ARG A 377 64.52 55.94 7.70
C ARG A 377 64.84 55.05 8.90
N ALA A 378 63.80 54.52 9.54
CA ALA A 378 63.95 53.37 10.40
C ALA A 378 64.40 52.18 9.53
N VAL A 379 65.71 52.02 9.34
CA VAL A 379 66.28 50.91 8.57
C VAL A 379 66.02 49.63 9.33
N ALA A 380 64.95 48.90 9.00
CA ALA A 380 64.75 47.56 9.51
C ALA A 380 65.96 46.69 9.12
N TYR A 381 66.91 46.53 10.05
CA TYR A 381 67.99 45.57 9.90
C TYR A 381 67.37 44.17 10.02
N ASP A 382 67.45 43.40 8.94
CA ASP A 382 66.98 42.02 8.90
C ASP A 382 67.99 41.12 9.64
N ILE A 383 67.52 40.10 10.37
CA ILE A 383 68.34 39.29 11.31
C ILE A 383 69.58 38.68 10.64
N LYS A 384 69.50 38.43 9.35
CA LYS A 384 70.54 37.78 8.54
C LYS A 384 71.81 38.64 8.41
N ASP A 385 71.67 39.95 8.57
CA ASP A 385 72.73 40.94 8.36
C ASP A 385 73.48 41.30 9.65
N LEU A 386 73.08 40.74 10.80
CA LEU A 386 73.81 40.92 12.06
C LEU A 386 75.09 40.05 12.08
N PRO A 387 76.21 40.50 12.67
CA PRO A 387 77.36 39.64 12.93
C PRO A 387 76.98 38.49 13.88
N TRP A 388 77.74 37.37 13.83
CA TRP A 388 77.40 36.14 14.57
C TRP A 388 77.26 36.36 16.08
N GLU A 389 78.10 37.22 16.65
CA GLU A 389 78.12 37.58 18.08
C GLU A 389 76.82 38.27 18.51
N ASP A 390 76.29 39.17 17.68
CA ASP A 390 75.02 39.85 17.97
C ASP A 390 73.83 38.92 17.81
N ARG A 391 73.87 38.00 16.84
CA ARG A 391 72.85 36.94 16.71
C ARG A 391 72.83 36.03 17.93
N GLU A 392 74.00 35.67 18.46
CA GLU A 392 74.11 34.88 19.69
C GLU A 392 73.57 35.66 20.91
N ARG A 393 73.82 36.97 21.00
CA ARG A 393 73.25 37.84 22.04
C ARG A 393 71.72 37.97 21.94
N VAL A 394 71.18 38.14 20.73
CA VAL A 394 69.72 38.09 20.48
C VAL A 394 69.14 36.79 21.00
N LEU A 395 69.78 35.65 20.69
CA LEU A 395 69.35 34.34 21.16
C LEU A 395 69.47 34.21 22.69
N ARG A 396 70.56 34.69 23.32
CA ARG A 396 70.72 34.66 24.78
C ARG A 396 69.68 35.52 25.50
N LEU A 397 69.38 36.72 25.01
CA LEU A 397 68.33 37.59 25.55
C LEU A 397 66.94 36.98 25.33
N LEU A 398 66.68 36.38 24.16
CA LEU A 398 65.46 35.62 23.91
C LEU A 398 65.32 34.45 24.87
N PHE A 399 66.34 33.61 25.05
CA PHE A 399 66.29 32.45 25.94
C PHE A 399 66.17 32.86 27.42
N ALA A 400 66.89 33.89 27.87
CA ALA A 400 66.78 34.38 29.24
C ALA A 400 65.36 34.91 29.54
N LYS A 401 64.75 35.58 28.56
CA LYS A 401 63.43 36.18 28.72
C LYS A 401 62.30 35.15 28.50
N ILE A 402 62.47 34.17 27.62
CA ILE A 402 61.60 32.99 27.47
C ILE A 402 61.59 32.15 28.75
N ASN A 403 62.75 31.91 29.36
CA ASN A 403 62.83 31.16 30.61
C ASN A 403 62.14 31.86 31.78
N ASN A 404 62.14 33.20 31.79
CA ASN A 404 61.43 34.00 32.80
C ASN A 404 59.90 34.01 32.57
N GLN A 405 59.46 33.99 31.32
CA GLN A 405 58.04 33.93 30.96
C GLN A 405 57.46 32.51 31.13
N ALA A 406 58.21 31.45 30.83
CA ALA A 406 57.81 30.05 31.03
C ALA A 406 57.53 29.72 32.52
N GLN A 407 58.24 30.37 33.45
CA GLN A 407 57.98 30.25 34.89
C GLN A 407 56.66 30.93 35.33
N GLN A 408 56.17 31.94 34.60
CA GLN A 408 54.89 32.59 34.89
C GLN A 408 53.68 31.85 34.30
N VAL A 409 53.82 31.19 33.14
CA VAL A 409 52.71 30.46 32.50
C VAL A 409 52.41 29.14 33.24
N HIS A 410 53.40 28.54 33.90
CA HIS A 410 53.25 27.27 34.63
C HIS A 410 52.31 27.35 35.85
N PHE A 411 51.96 28.55 36.33
CA PHE A 411 51.02 28.79 37.44
C PHE A 411 49.57 29.07 36.99
N SER A 412 49.32 29.20 35.69
CA SER A 412 48.04 29.71 35.16
C SER A 412 47.20 28.68 34.41
N SER A 413 47.70 27.47 34.18
CA SER A 413 47.01 26.45 33.36
C SER A 413 46.85 25.10 34.06
N LEU A 414 45.94 25.03 35.02
CA LEU A 414 45.27 23.78 35.38
C LEU A 414 43.79 23.90 34.98
N PRO A 415 43.28 23.06 34.05
CA PRO A 415 41.87 23.04 33.72
C PRO A 415 41.03 22.56 34.91
N PRO A 416 39.86 23.15 35.20
CA PRO A 416 38.94 22.58 36.18
C PRO A 416 38.34 21.27 35.63
N HIS A 417 38.39 20.23 36.46
CA HIS A 417 37.85 18.90 36.19
C HIS A 417 36.30 18.93 36.19
N PRO A 418 35.59 18.36 35.20
CA PRO A 418 34.13 18.40 35.17
C PRO A 418 33.55 17.16 35.86
N LEU A 419 33.72 17.02 37.17
CA LEU A 419 33.03 16.00 37.97
C LEU A 419 32.79 16.43 39.42
N VAL A 420 32.26 17.64 39.68
CA VAL A 420 31.48 17.95 40.90
C VAL A 420 30.64 19.20 40.60
N ASP A 421 29.44 19.04 40.02
CA ASP A 421 28.30 19.89 40.38
C ASP A 421 27.01 19.31 39.79
N GLY A 422 26.15 18.82 40.67
CA GLY A 422 24.92 18.11 40.32
C GLY A 422 24.35 17.24 41.43
N LEU A 423 24.76 17.43 42.69
CA LEU A 423 24.09 16.91 43.88
C LEU A 423 23.92 18.07 44.86
N GLY A 424 22.71 18.63 44.95
CA GLY A 424 22.40 19.64 45.96
C GLY A 424 21.35 20.66 45.51
N GLY A 425 20.08 20.23 45.46
CA GLY A 425 18.95 21.12 45.19
C GLY A 425 17.65 20.61 45.79
N MET A 426 17.71 20.05 47.01
CA MET A 426 16.53 19.91 47.87
C MET A 426 16.29 21.25 48.57
N GLY A 427 15.14 21.85 48.27
CA GLY A 427 14.56 22.97 49.00
C GLY A 427 13.05 22.79 48.99
N ALA A 428 12.51 22.45 50.16
CA ALA A 428 11.15 22.00 50.40
C ALA A 428 10.12 23.13 50.44
N SER A 429 8.87 22.81 50.04
CA SER A 429 7.55 23.22 50.58
C SER A 429 6.52 22.86 49.50
N GLY A 430 5.50 22.03 49.65
CA GLY A 430 4.74 21.58 50.82
C GLY A 430 3.27 21.88 50.53
N LEU A 431 2.43 20.86 50.23
CA LEU A 431 0.99 20.86 50.53
C LEU A 431 0.36 19.47 50.24
N MET A 432 -0.15 18.82 51.31
CA MET A 432 -1.42 18.08 51.45
C MET A 432 -1.90 17.25 50.24
N GLY A 433 -2.12 15.93 50.27
CA GLY A 433 -2.75 15.04 51.25
C GLY A 433 -3.19 13.73 50.54
N PRO A 434 -3.70 12.71 51.25
CA PRO A 434 -3.41 11.30 50.98
C PRO A 434 -4.54 10.52 50.29
N GLY A 435 -4.21 9.34 49.71
CA GLY A 435 -5.21 8.39 49.24
C GLY A 435 -4.65 7.11 48.64
N VAL A 436 -4.03 6.25 49.46
CA VAL A 436 -3.85 4.83 49.14
C VAL A 436 -4.92 4.07 49.89
N ALA A 437 -5.85 3.44 49.16
CA ALA A 437 -6.68 2.38 49.68
C ALA A 437 -6.10 1.05 49.20
N SER A 438 -5.46 0.34 50.13
CA SER A 438 -5.27 -1.11 50.04
C SER A 438 -6.61 -1.80 50.31
N GLY A 439 -6.94 -2.83 49.55
CA GLY A 439 -8.06 -3.71 49.85
C GLY A 439 -7.82 -5.08 49.22
N ALA A 440 -7.07 -5.92 49.92
CA ALA A 440 -6.94 -7.34 49.61
C ALA A 440 -7.98 -8.15 50.40
N GLY A 441 -8.60 -9.10 49.70
CA GLY A 441 -9.20 -10.33 50.24
C GLY A 441 -10.74 -10.40 50.23
N PRO A 442 -11.34 -11.60 50.32
CA PRO A 442 -10.97 -12.90 49.73
C PRO A 442 -12.18 -13.60 49.03
N ALA A 443 -11.93 -14.79 48.44
CA ALA A 443 -12.85 -15.77 47.82
C ALA A 443 -14.09 -16.16 48.71
N PRO A 444 -15.15 -16.90 48.27
CA PRO A 444 -15.15 -18.06 47.34
C PRO A 444 -16.42 -18.29 46.47
N MET A 445 -16.42 -19.44 45.80
CA MET A 445 -17.39 -20.04 44.86
C MET A 445 -18.88 -19.95 45.23
N VAL A 446 -19.75 -19.82 44.21
CA VAL A 446 -20.69 -20.87 43.72
C VAL A 446 -20.78 -20.74 42.20
#